data_AF-A0A7J9I969-F1
#
_entry.id   AF-A0A7J9I969-F1
#
_cell.length_a   1.000
_cell.length_b   1.000
_cell.length_c   1.000
_cell.angle_alpha   90.00
_cell.angle_beta   90.00
_cell.angle_gamma   90.00
#
_symmetry.space_group_name_H-M   'P 1'
#
loop_
_entity.id
_entity.type
_entity.pdbx_description
1 polymer ?
#
loop_
_entity_poly.entity_id
_entity_poly.type
_entity_poly.pdbx_seq_one_letter_code
_entity_poly.pdbx_strand_id
1 'polypeptide(L)'
;MNELVNSTTEKLAESDENLEDMVLAMKKEIEELKGELAIYKAALSNGILPSRPKQQVIDVPKPEKFKGARSVREVDNFLWEMKQYFRAMGIEDDVIKVDTTSIYFTDVALL
;
A
#
# COMPACT_ATOMS: atom_id res chain seq x y z
N MET A 1 -48.08 -36.47 -11.11
CA MET A 1 -46.85 -36.65 -10.29
C MET A 1 -45.62 -36.71 -11.17
N ASN A 2 -45.58 -37.54 -12.22
CA ASN A 2 -44.43 -37.64 -13.14
C ASN A 2 -44.10 -36.35 -13.91
N GLU A 3 -45.09 -35.57 -14.33
CA GLU A 3 -44.84 -34.30 -15.06
C GLU A 3 -44.13 -33.24 -14.21
N LEU A 4 -44.48 -33.14 -12.92
CA LEU A 4 -43.84 -32.20 -11.99
C LEU A 4 -42.39 -32.60 -11.69
N VAL A 5 -42.13 -33.91 -11.58
CA VAL A 5 -40.77 -34.46 -11.40
C VAL A 5 -39.92 -34.17 -12.64
N ASN A 6 -40.42 -34.42 -13.84
CA ASN A 6 -39.67 -34.15 -15.08
C ASN A 6 -39.36 -32.65 -15.25
N SER A 7 -40.34 -31.78 -14.99
CA SER A 7 -40.14 -30.33 -15.08
C SER A 7 -39.13 -29.81 -14.04
N THR A 8 -39.08 -30.39 -12.85
CA THR A 8 -38.09 -30.01 -11.83
C THR A 8 -36.70 -30.53 -12.16
N THR A 9 -36.58 -31.73 -12.73
CA THR A 9 -35.28 -32.27 -13.18
C THR A 9 -34.70 -31.48 -14.35
N GLU A 10 -35.53 -31.04 -15.31
CA GLU A 10 -35.08 -30.22 -16.44
C GLU A 10 -34.56 -28.86 -15.99
N LYS A 11 -35.29 -28.17 -15.09
CA LYS A 11 -34.85 -26.89 -14.51
C LYS A 11 -33.57 -27.01 -13.69
N LEU A 12 -33.38 -28.15 -13.02
CA LEU A 12 -32.17 -28.40 -12.24
C LEU A 12 -30.96 -28.60 -13.17
N ALA A 13 -31.14 -29.36 -14.27
CA ALA A 13 -30.10 -29.55 -15.28
C ALA A 13 -29.73 -28.23 -15.98
N GLU A 14 -30.70 -27.40 -16.34
CA GLU A 14 -30.46 -26.07 -16.93
C GLU A 14 -29.71 -25.15 -15.96
N SER A 15 -30.07 -25.19 -14.66
CA SER A 15 -29.36 -24.43 -13.63
C SER A 15 -27.93 -24.91 -13.43
N ASP A 16 -27.68 -26.22 -13.50
CA ASP A 16 -26.34 -26.80 -13.37
C ASP A 16 -25.47 -26.42 -14.58
N GLU A 17 -26.00 -26.50 -15.81
CA GLU A 17 -25.30 -26.08 -17.03
C GLU A 17 -24.92 -24.59 -16.98
N ASN A 18 -25.85 -23.72 -16.57
CA ASN A 18 -25.58 -22.30 -16.41
C ASN A 18 -24.53 -22.01 -15.32
N LEU A 19 -24.49 -22.82 -14.26
CA LEU A 19 -23.46 -22.71 -13.23
C LEU A 19 -22.08 -23.14 -13.76
N GLU A 20 -22.02 -24.23 -14.54
CA GLU A 20 -20.80 -24.69 -15.19
C GLU A 20 -20.22 -23.64 -16.15
N ASP A 21 -21.07 -23.01 -16.97
CA ASP A 21 -20.68 -21.92 -17.86
C ASP A 21 -20.13 -20.72 -17.10
N MET A 22 -20.78 -20.33 -16.00
CA MET A 22 -20.32 -19.23 -15.16
C MET A 22 -18.95 -19.53 -14.52
N VAL A 23 -18.77 -20.76 -14.02
CA VAL A 23 -17.48 -21.21 -13.45
C VAL A 23 -16.40 -21.22 -14.53
N LEU A 24 -16.71 -21.63 -15.76
CA LEU A 24 -15.77 -21.60 -16.87
C LEU A 24 -15.36 -20.16 -17.22
N ALA A 25 -16.32 -19.24 -17.27
CA ALA A 25 -16.06 -17.82 -17.52
C ALA A 25 -15.17 -17.21 -16.43
N MET A 26 -15.46 -17.47 -15.15
CA MET A 26 -14.63 -16.99 -14.04
C MET A 26 -13.21 -17.54 -14.08
N LYS A 27 -13.05 -18.84 -14.39
CA LYS A 27 -11.72 -19.44 -14.55
C LYS A 27 -10.91 -18.75 -15.65
N LYS A 28 -11.55 -18.41 -16.77
CA LYS A 28 -10.91 -17.70 -17.88
C LYS A 28 -10.44 -16.29 -17.45
N GLU A 29 -11.30 -15.53 -16.78
CA GLU A 29 -10.97 -14.19 -16.29
C GLU A 29 -9.83 -14.22 -15.26
N ILE A 30 -9.81 -15.22 -14.37
CA ILE A 30 -8.71 -15.42 -13.41
C ILE A 30 -7.38 -15.67 -14.13
N GLU A 31 -7.36 -16.48 -15.19
CA GLU A 31 -6.13 -16.72 -15.96
C GLU A 31 -5.65 -15.46 -16.70
N GLU A 32 -6.57 -14.67 -17.25
CA GLU A 32 -6.24 -13.38 -17.87
C GLU A 32 -5.65 -12.39 -16.84
N LEU A 33 -6.29 -12.23 -15.69
CA LEU A 33 -5.80 -11.38 -14.59
C LEU A 33 -4.44 -11.85 -14.06
N LYS A 34 -4.21 -13.17 -13.95
CA LYS A 34 -2.88 -13.71 -13.58
C LYS A 34 -1.82 -13.34 -14.62
N GLY A 35 -2.16 -13.39 -15.91
CA GLY A 35 -1.30 -12.97 -17.00
C GLY A 35 -0.91 -11.50 -16.92
N GLU A 36 -1.90 -10.61 -16.78
CA GLU A 36 -1.67 -9.18 -16.59
C GLU A 36 -0.82 -8.89 -15.35
N LEU A 37 -1.10 -9.57 -14.25
CA LEU A 37 -0.36 -9.42 -13.00
C LEU A 37 1.10 -9.89 -13.13
N ALA A 38 1.36 -10.94 -13.91
CA ALA A 38 2.71 -11.38 -14.22
C ALA A 38 3.48 -10.32 -15.04
N ILE A 39 2.84 -9.73 -16.05
CA ILE A 39 3.43 -8.63 -16.84
C ILE A 39 3.71 -7.42 -15.95
N TYR A 40 2.75 -7.02 -15.11
CA TYR A 40 2.91 -5.91 -14.17
C TYR A 40 4.09 -6.15 -13.22
N LYS A 41 4.18 -7.35 -12.62
CA LYS A 41 5.31 -7.73 -11.75
C LYS A 41 6.65 -7.72 -12.49
N ALA A 42 6.69 -8.22 -13.71
CA ALA A 42 7.91 -8.21 -14.53
C ALA A 42 8.34 -6.77 -14.86
N ALA A 43 7.40 -5.91 -15.25
CA ALA A 43 7.67 -4.49 -15.51
C ALA A 43 8.12 -3.74 -14.25
N LEU A 44 7.57 -4.10 -13.08
CA LEU A 44 8.00 -3.59 -11.77
C LEU A 44 9.43 -4.02 -11.43
N SER A 45 9.74 -5.30 -11.62
CA SER A 45 11.08 -5.87 -11.38
C SER A 45 12.13 -5.31 -12.33
N ASN A 46 11.75 -5.04 -13.58
CA ASN A 46 12.63 -4.48 -14.60
C ASN A 46 12.77 -2.95 -14.48
N GLY A 47 12.14 -2.31 -13.49
CA GLY A 47 12.20 -0.86 -13.26
C GLY A 47 11.48 -0.02 -14.32
N ILE A 48 10.70 -0.63 -15.21
CA ILE A 48 9.87 0.05 -16.22
C ILE A 48 8.68 0.73 -15.55
N LEU A 49 8.09 0.07 -14.55
CA LEU A 49 7.10 0.67 -13.66
C LEU A 49 7.76 1.01 -12.32
N PRO A 50 7.47 2.18 -11.75
CA PRO A 50 8.03 2.53 -10.46
C PRO A 50 7.43 1.58 -9.39
N SER A 51 8.30 0.90 -8.63
CA SER A 51 7.95 -0.11 -7.61
C SER A 51 7.14 0.42 -6.42
N ARG A 52 7.02 1.74 -6.37
CA ARG A 52 6.20 2.56 -5.49
C ARG A 52 5.70 3.69 -6.36
N PRO A 53 4.56 4.36 -6.07
CA PRO A 53 4.42 5.72 -6.58
C PRO A 53 5.74 6.39 -6.25
N LYS A 54 6.46 6.89 -7.26
CA LYS A 54 7.54 7.84 -7.01
C LYS A 54 6.85 8.88 -6.14
N GLN A 55 7.09 8.83 -4.83
CA GLN A 55 6.92 10.01 -4.02
C GLN A 55 7.66 11.02 -4.85
N GLN A 56 6.90 11.95 -5.44
CA GLN A 56 7.49 13.07 -6.13
C GLN A 56 8.61 13.47 -5.20
N VAL A 57 9.84 13.44 -5.70
CA VAL A 57 10.98 13.95 -4.94
C VAL A 57 10.78 15.46 -4.93
N ILE A 58 9.72 15.88 -4.24
CA ILE A 58 9.58 17.16 -3.61
C ILE A 58 10.82 17.17 -2.76
N ASP A 59 11.73 18.07 -3.10
CA ASP A 59 12.91 18.30 -2.30
C ASP A 59 12.42 18.84 -0.96
N VAL A 60 12.03 17.93 -0.06
CA VAL A 60 11.50 18.26 1.25
C VAL A 60 12.67 18.82 2.04
N PRO A 61 12.63 20.10 2.46
CA PRO A 61 13.69 20.68 3.25
C PRO A 61 13.94 19.83 4.50
N LYS A 62 15.20 19.51 4.76
CA LYS A 62 15.58 18.74 5.95
C LYS A 62 15.46 19.62 7.20
N PRO A 63 14.90 19.10 8.31
CA PRO A 63 14.85 19.81 9.59
C PRO A 63 16.24 20.20 10.11
N GLU A 64 16.28 21.23 10.97
CA GLU A 64 17.51 21.59 11.66
C GLU A 64 17.85 20.55 12.74
N LYS A 65 19.16 20.36 13.01
CA LYS A 65 19.59 19.49 14.10
C LYS A 65 19.34 20.14 15.46
N PHE A 66 18.78 19.37 16.38
CA PHE A 66 18.54 19.81 17.75
C PHE A 66 19.75 19.49 18.66
N LYS A 67 20.32 20.54 19.27
CA LYS A 67 21.54 20.46 20.09
C LYS A 67 21.30 20.16 21.58
N GLY A 68 20.05 19.95 21.98
CA GLY A 68 19.70 19.70 23.38
C GLY A 68 19.44 20.96 24.21
N ALA A 69 18.97 22.04 23.58
CA ALA A 69 18.61 23.26 24.29
C ALA A 69 17.44 23.01 25.26
N ARG A 70 17.59 23.45 26.51
CA ARG A 70 16.56 23.32 27.55
C ARG A 70 15.53 24.46 27.50
N SER A 71 15.05 24.76 26.30
CA SER A 71 14.09 25.82 26.01
C SER A 71 12.82 25.20 25.44
N VAL A 72 11.67 25.46 26.08
CA VAL A 72 10.37 24.93 25.64
C VAL A 72 10.11 25.32 24.18
N ARG A 73 10.44 26.56 23.81
CA ARG A 73 10.27 27.07 22.45
C ARG A 73 11.10 26.29 21.42
N GLU A 74 12.35 25.95 21.74
CA GLU A 74 13.22 25.24 20.80
C GLU A 74 12.81 23.77 20.65
N VAL A 75 12.40 23.14 21.75
CA VAL A 75 11.84 21.79 21.74
C VAL A 75 10.55 21.74 20.90
N ASP A 76 9.64 22.69 21.11
CA ASP A 76 8.38 22.76 20.36
C ASP A 76 8.62 23.00 18.86
N ASN A 77 9.54 23.90 18.50
CA ASN A 77 9.91 24.15 17.12
C ASN A 77 10.46 22.89 16.45
N PHE A 78 11.39 22.19 17.10
CA PHE A 78 11.97 20.96 16.59
C PHE A 78 10.90 19.88 16.35
N LEU A 79 10.01 19.66 17.33
CA LEU A 79 8.93 18.68 17.20
C LEU A 79 7.96 19.05 16.08
N TRP A 80 7.68 20.34 15.91
CA TRP A 80 6.82 20.83 14.83
C TRP A 80 7.48 20.58 13.45
N GLU A 81 8.76 20.91 13.29
CA GLU A 81 9.51 20.66 12.05
C GLU A 81 9.56 19.18 11.68
N MET A 82 9.86 18.30 12.65
CA MET A 82 9.87 16.85 12.41
C MET A 82 8.50 16.33 11.97
N LYS A 83 7.41 16.82 12.57
CA LYS A 83 6.04 16.45 12.15
C LYS A 83 5.73 16.86 10.72
N GLN A 84 6.15 18.07 10.32
CA GLN A 84 5.95 18.52 8.93
C GLN A 84 6.81 17.70 7.95
N TYR A 85 8.06 17.41 8.33
CA TYR A 85 8.96 16.58 7.54
C TYR A 85 8.39 15.18 7.31
N PHE A 86 7.89 14.50 8.35
CA PHE A 86 7.25 13.19 8.21
C PHE A 86 6.01 13.23 7.33
N ARG A 87 5.18 14.27 7.47
CA ARG A 87 4.00 14.44 6.63
C ARG A 87 4.36 14.63 5.15
N ALA A 88 5.37 15.43 4.86
CA ALA A 88 5.86 15.67 3.50
C ALA A 88 6.55 14.44 2.90
N MET A 89 7.27 13.67 3.73
CA MET A 89 7.95 12.43 3.34
C MET A 89 7.04 11.19 3.38
N GLY A 90 5.76 11.32 3.74
CA GLY A 90 4.82 10.20 3.86
C GLY A 90 5.24 9.12 4.87
N ILE A 91 5.96 9.51 5.94
CA ILE A 91 6.43 8.58 6.97
C ILE A 91 5.35 8.44 8.04
N GLU A 92 4.68 7.28 8.05
CA GLU A 92 3.58 6.99 8.99
C GLU A 92 3.98 6.03 10.12
N ASP A 93 4.94 5.14 9.87
CA ASP A 93 5.41 4.15 10.84
C ASP A 93 6.18 4.81 11.99
N ASP A 94 5.74 4.54 13.22
CA ASP A 94 6.30 5.19 14.41
C ASP A 94 7.73 4.75 14.73
N VAL A 95 8.11 3.50 14.41
CA VAL A 95 9.50 3.04 14.57
C VAL A 95 10.39 3.85 13.63
N ILE A 96 9.98 4.01 12.36
CA ILE A 96 10.72 4.82 11.38
C ILE A 96 10.79 6.29 11.81
N LYS A 97 9.73 6.86 12.38
CA LYS A 97 9.75 8.24 12.89
C LYS A 97 10.75 8.42 14.03
N VAL A 98 10.77 7.50 14.99
CA VAL A 98 11.70 7.54 16.14
C VAL A 98 13.13 7.42 15.64
N ASP A 99 13.42 6.42 14.80
CA ASP A 99 14.75 6.22 14.22
C ASP A 99 15.21 7.44 13.43
N THR A 100 14.32 8.01 12.62
CA THR A 100 14.65 9.21 11.83
C THR A 100 14.88 10.44 12.71
N THR A 101 14.06 10.64 13.75
CA THR A 101 14.23 11.75 14.71
C THR A 101 15.59 11.70 15.38
N SER A 102 16.06 10.50 15.74
CA SER A 102 17.36 10.32 16.39
C SER A 102 18.54 10.88 15.59
N ILE A 103 18.45 10.85 14.24
CA ILE A 103 19.49 11.35 13.33
C ILE A 103 19.62 12.88 13.40
N TYR A 104 18.57 13.56 13.84
CA TYR A 104 18.54 15.02 13.98
C TYR A 104 18.94 15.50 15.38
N PHE A 105 19.31 14.61 16.29
CA PHE A 105 19.93 15.01 17.56
C PHE A 105 21.45 15.19 17.41
N THR A 106 21.99 16.17 18.14
CA THR A 106 23.43 16.40 18.27
C THR A 106 23.76 16.92 19.68
N ASP A 107 25.05 16.95 20.01
CA ASP A 107 25.58 17.55 21.24
C ASP A 107 24.88 16.98 22.50
N VAL A 108 24.28 17.84 23.33
CA VAL A 108 23.62 17.46 24.58
C VAL A 108 22.39 16.59 24.33
N ALA A 109 21.78 16.63 23.13
CA ALA A 109 20.65 15.77 22.81
C ALA A 109 21.03 14.31 22.49
N LEU A 110 22.32 14.01 22.26
CA LEU A 110 22.81 12.65 22.03
C LEU A 110 23.39 11.97 23.28
N LEU A 111 23.52 12.71 24.39
CA LEU A 111 24.14 12.27 25.64
C LEU A 111 23.09 11.90 26.68
#